data_AF-X1P1F8-F1
#
_entry.id   AF-X1P1F8-F1
#
_cell.length_a   1.000
_cell.length_b   1.000
_cell.length_c   1.000
_cell.angle_alpha   90.00
_cell.angle_beta   90.00
_cell.angle_gamma   90.00
#
_symmetry.space_group_name_H-M   'P 1'
#
loop_
_entity.id
_entity.type
_entity.pdbx_description
1 polymer ?
#
loop_
_entity_poly.entity_id
_entity_poly.type
_entity_poly.pdbx_seq_one_letter_code
_entity_poly.pdbx_strand_id
1 'polypeptide(L)'
;MPRRSLWPAPTARQALVGTFGMVPKSRIPLGVAKFDTTNARSETVGEKRSFSGPWKKGQLCLVPATSFYEPFYAEGQAKSVRWRIWLKDEPEFAIAGLWRDWPNGAFSFTMLTINSDKRPLMNRFHAPGKEKRMIVIVPR
;
A
#
# COMPACT_ATOMS: atom_id res chain seq x y z
N MET A 1 -39.39 1.57 12.49
CA MET A 1 -38.26 1.90 13.38
C MET A 1 -36.96 1.84 12.58
N PRO A 2 -36.17 2.93 12.47
CA PRO A 2 -34.90 2.86 11.76
C PRO A 2 -33.85 2.20 12.67
N ARG A 3 -33.10 1.24 12.14
CA ARG A 3 -31.98 0.58 12.83
C ARG A 3 -30.94 1.66 13.18
N ARG A 4 -30.60 1.80 14.46
CA ARG A 4 -29.48 2.62 14.90
C ARG A 4 -28.21 2.16 14.17
N SER A 5 -27.60 3.08 13.42
CA SER A 5 -26.23 2.94 12.94
C SER A 5 -25.31 2.65 14.13
N LEU A 6 -24.62 1.51 14.12
CA LEU A 6 -23.60 1.15 15.10
C LEU A 6 -22.25 1.84 14.81
N TRP A 7 -22.22 2.83 13.92
CA TRP A 7 -20.99 3.52 13.59
C TRP A 7 -20.63 4.55 14.68
N PRO A 8 -19.42 4.52 15.25
CA PRO A 8 -18.95 5.53 16.20
C PRO A 8 -18.90 6.92 15.55
N ALA A 9 -18.93 7.97 16.37
CA ALA A 9 -18.87 9.36 15.91
C ALA A 9 -17.66 9.63 14.98
N PRO A 10 -17.79 10.53 13.98
CA PRO A 10 -16.80 10.77 12.91
C PRO A 10 -15.42 11.32 13.34
N THR A 11 -15.09 11.37 14.62
CA THR A 11 -13.87 12.01 15.15
C THR A 11 -12.86 11.04 15.78
N ALA A 12 -13.19 9.76 15.99
CA ALA A 12 -12.23 8.79 16.52
C ALA A 12 -11.49 8.08 15.37
N ARG A 13 -10.14 8.12 15.39
CA ARG A 13 -9.31 7.27 14.52
C ARG A 13 -9.58 5.80 14.88
N GLN A 14 -9.72 4.95 13.86
CA GLN A 14 -9.96 3.52 14.03
C GLN A 14 -8.85 2.72 13.36
N ALA A 15 -8.43 1.63 14.02
CA ALA A 15 -7.61 0.59 13.41
C ALA A 15 -8.54 -0.56 12.99
N LEU A 16 -8.59 -0.83 11.68
CA LEU A 16 -9.45 -1.86 11.11
C LEU A 16 -8.59 -2.90 10.38
N VAL A 17 -9.02 -4.15 10.44
CA VAL A 17 -8.37 -5.24 9.70
C VAL A 17 -8.87 -5.22 8.25
N GLY A 18 -7.93 -5.27 7.31
CA GLY A 18 -8.23 -5.34 5.89
C GLY A 18 -7.30 -6.30 5.16
N THR A 19 -7.71 -6.71 3.97
CA THR A 19 -6.85 -7.48 3.06
C THR A 19 -5.83 -6.56 2.41
N PHE A 20 -4.55 -6.96 2.40
CA PHE A 20 -3.51 -6.24 1.70
C PHE A 20 -3.58 -6.49 0.19
N GLY A 21 -3.91 -5.45 -0.57
CA GLY A 21 -4.26 -5.50 -1.98
C GLY A 21 -5.64 -4.91 -2.22
N MET A 22 -5.71 -3.76 -2.91
CA MET A 22 -6.95 -3.02 -3.14
C MET A 22 -8.06 -3.88 -3.77
N VAL A 23 -7.72 -4.86 -4.60
CA VAL A 23 -8.63 -5.88 -5.14
C VAL A 23 -8.18 -7.26 -4.65
N PRO A 24 -8.85 -7.87 -3.66
CA PRO A 24 -8.55 -9.23 -3.20
C PRO A 24 -8.63 -10.24 -4.35
N LYS A 25 -7.75 -11.26 -4.33
CA LYS A 25 -7.69 -12.29 -5.38
C LYS A 25 -9.03 -12.99 -5.62
N SER A 26 -9.81 -13.23 -4.57
CA SER A 26 -11.15 -13.82 -4.63
C SER A 26 -12.19 -12.95 -5.34
N ARG A 27 -11.87 -11.68 -5.61
CA ARG A 27 -12.76 -10.71 -6.26
C ARG A 27 -12.28 -10.31 -7.65
N ILE A 28 -11.19 -10.91 -8.14
CA ILE A 28 -10.80 -10.80 -9.54
C ILE A 28 -11.73 -11.71 -10.35
N PRO A 29 -12.45 -11.20 -11.37
CA PRO A 29 -13.37 -12.02 -12.16
C PRO A 29 -12.67 -13.21 -12.84
N LEU A 30 -13.41 -14.30 -13.04
CA LEU A 30 -12.92 -15.44 -13.81
C LEU A 30 -12.54 -14.99 -15.24
N GLY A 31 -11.44 -15.53 -15.76
CA GLY A 31 -10.89 -15.16 -17.07
C GLY A 31 -10.06 -13.87 -17.08
N VAL A 32 -10.04 -13.10 -15.98
CA VAL A 32 -9.15 -11.94 -15.87
C VAL A 32 -7.81 -12.38 -15.30
N ALA A 33 -6.71 -11.99 -15.98
CA ALA A 33 -5.37 -12.22 -15.48
C ALA A 33 -5.19 -11.60 -14.09
N LYS A 34 -4.55 -12.33 -13.17
CA LYS A 34 -4.29 -11.82 -11.82
C LYS A 34 -3.36 -10.61 -11.92
N PHE A 35 -3.66 -9.57 -11.17
CA PHE A 35 -2.84 -8.36 -11.07
C PHE A 35 -2.62 -7.98 -9.61
N ASP A 36 -1.50 -7.32 -9.33
CA ASP A 36 -1.13 -6.89 -8.00
C ASP A 36 -1.71 -5.49 -7.73
N THR A 37 -2.28 -5.32 -6.54
CA THR A 37 -2.82 -4.05 -6.06
C THR A 37 -2.37 -3.73 -4.63
N THR A 38 -1.28 -4.37 -4.17
CA THR A 38 -0.65 -4.08 -2.88
C THR A 38 0.01 -2.70 -2.87
N ASN A 39 0.46 -2.23 -4.03
CA ASN A 39 1.06 -0.91 -4.23
C ASN A 39 0.30 -0.11 -5.30
N ALA A 40 0.07 1.17 -5.03
CA ALA A 40 -0.47 2.15 -5.96
C ALA A 40 0.58 3.22 -6.26
N ARG A 41 0.79 3.53 -7.54
CA ARG A 41 1.67 4.61 -7.97
C ARG A 41 0.97 5.95 -7.78
N SER A 42 1.55 6.83 -6.97
CA SER A 42 0.96 8.14 -6.66
C SER A 42 0.70 8.97 -7.90
N GLU A 43 1.52 8.81 -8.94
CA GLU A 43 1.44 9.51 -10.22
C GLU A 43 0.19 9.16 -11.03
N THR A 44 -0.40 7.97 -10.82
CA THR A 44 -1.55 7.47 -11.61
C THR A 44 -2.73 7.01 -10.74
N VAL A 45 -2.66 7.25 -9.43
CA VAL A 45 -3.63 6.74 -8.45
C VAL A 45 -5.05 7.26 -8.71
N GLY A 46 -5.18 8.49 -9.21
CA GLY A 46 -6.46 9.10 -9.59
C GLY A 46 -7.07 8.58 -10.89
N GLU A 47 -6.31 7.81 -11.68
CA GLU A 47 -6.69 7.35 -13.03
C GLU A 47 -6.99 5.86 -13.06
N LYS A 48 -6.15 5.04 -12.41
CA LYS A 48 -6.24 3.57 -12.48
C LYS A 48 -7.52 3.06 -11.83
N ARG A 49 -8.26 2.21 -12.55
CA ARG A 49 -9.57 1.65 -12.16
C ARG A 49 -9.60 1.09 -10.73
N SER A 50 -8.54 0.43 -10.29
CA SER A 50 -8.46 -0.17 -8.95
C SER A 50 -8.40 0.86 -7.83
N PHE A 51 -7.88 2.07 -8.09
CA PHE A 51 -7.51 3.06 -7.06
C PHE A 51 -8.28 4.38 -7.17
N SER A 52 -8.72 4.76 -8.37
CA SER A 52 -9.30 6.08 -8.65
C SER A 52 -10.60 6.36 -7.88
N GLY A 53 -11.43 5.33 -7.67
CA GLY A 53 -12.64 5.44 -6.84
C GLY A 53 -12.32 5.82 -5.39
N PRO A 54 -11.56 4.98 -4.65
CA PRO A 54 -11.10 5.30 -3.30
C PRO A 54 -10.35 6.64 -3.18
N TRP A 55 -9.49 6.95 -4.14
CA TRP A 55 -8.76 8.22 -4.19
C TRP A 55 -9.70 9.42 -4.22
N LYS A 56 -10.66 9.44 -5.16
CA LYS A 56 -11.62 10.56 -5.32
C LYS A 56 -12.56 10.70 -4.13
N LYS A 57 -12.81 9.62 -3.39
CA LYS A 57 -13.62 9.63 -2.17
C LYS A 57 -12.84 10.04 -0.92
N GLY A 58 -11.54 10.28 -1.02
CA GLY A 58 -10.69 10.57 0.13
C GLY A 58 -10.59 9.39 1.11
N GLN A 59 -10.69 8.15 0.62
CA GLN A 59 -10.52 6.95 1.44
C GLN A 59 -9.02 6.71 1.75
N LEU A 60 -8.41 7.65 2.45
CA LEU A 60 -7.02 7.63 2.89
C LEU A 60 -6.88 6.81 4.18
N CYS A 61 -5.80 6.05 4.30
CA CYS A 61 -5.45 5.36 5.54
C CYS A 61 -3.95 5.46 5.84
N LEU A 62 -3.63 5.16 7.09
CA LEU A 62 -2.27 4.93 7.56
C LEU A 62 -2.08 3.42 7.73
N VAL A 63 -1.07 2.85 7.10
CA VAL A 63 -0.68 1.44 7.28
C VAL A 63 0.46 1.41 8.31
N PRO A 64 0.20 0.97 9.56
CA PRO A 64 1.23 0.92 10.59
C PRO A 64 2.24 -0.19 10.28
N ALA A 65 3.53 0.09 10.49
CA ALA A 65 4.61 -0.86 10.29
C ALA A 65 5.77 -0.59 11.26
N THR A 66 6.52 -1.64 11.59
CA THR A 66 7.80 -1.56 12.32
C THR A 66 9.00 -1.67 11.39
N SER A 67 8.80 -2.23 10.21
CA SER A 67 9.79 -2.37 9.15
C SER A 67 9.11 -2.82 7.85
N PHE A 68 9.81 -2.69 6.74
CA PHE A 68 9.42 -3.25 5.45
C PHE A 68 10.60 -4.00 4.83
N TYR A 69 10.35 -4.72 3.74
CA TYR A 69 11.37 -5.52 3.09
C TYR A 69 11.45 -5.21 1.61
N GLU A 70 12.66 -5.13 1.09
CA GLU A 70 12.93 -4.90 -0.33
C GLU A 70 13.97 -5.91 -0.85
N PRO A 71 13.85 -6.35 -2.11
CA PRO A 71 14.85 -7.20 -2.72
C PRO A 71 16.06 -6.37 -3.13
N PHE A 72 17.25 -6.79 -2.70
CA PHE A 72 18.53 -6.26 -3.13
C PHE A 72 19.21 -7.26 -4.07
N TYR A 73 19.65 -6.79 -5.23
CA TYR A 73 20.40 -7.58 -6.20
C TYR A 73 21.85 -7.10 -6.20
N ALA A 74 22.76 -7.93 -5.70
CA ALA A 74 24.19 -7.65 -5.79
C ALA A 74 24.64 -7.66 -7.26
N GLU A 75 25.70 -6.92 -7.56
CA GLU A 75 26.25 -6.86 -8.92
C GLU A 75 26.58 -8.25 -9.45
N GLY A 76 26.17 -8.52 -10.70
CA GLY A 76 26.34 -9.81 -11.35
C GLY A 76 25.45 -10.95 -10.81
N GLN A 77 24.57 -10.72 -9.82
CA GLN A 77 23.73 -11.77 -9.24
C GLN A 77 22.29 -11.75 -9.77
N ALA A 78 21.80 -12.91 -10.21
CA ALA A 78 20.42 -13.08 -10.65
C ALA A 78 19.41 -13.23 -9.49
N LYS A 79 19.88 -13.65 -8.31
CA LYS A 79 19.02 -13.85 -7.12
C LYS A 79 19.12 -12.63 -6.20
N SER A 80 17.97 -12.18 -5.71
CA SER A 80 17.93 -11.14 -4.69
C SER A 80 18.14 -11.69 -3.29
N VAL A 81 18.73 -10.89 -2.42
CA VAL A 81 18.64 -11.04 -0.96
C VAL A 81 17.53 -10.12 -0.44
N ARG A 82 16.71 -10.61 0.48
CA ARG A 82 15.65 -9.82 1.11
C ARG A 82 16.22 -8.98 2.24
N TRP A 83 16.18 -7.66 2.12
CA TRP A 83 16.68 -6.73 3.13
C TRP A 83 15.54 -6.20 3.99
N ARG A 84 15.72 -6.16 5.31
CA ARG A 84 14.83 -5.48 6.24
C ARG A 84 15.23 -4.01 6.33
N ILE A 85 14.26 -3.11 6.20
CA ILE A 85 14.46 -1.66 6.27
C ILE A 85 13.52 -1.10 7.36
N TRP A 86 14.05 -0.22 8.20
CA TRP A 86 13.34 0.44 9.29
C TRP A 86 13.84 1.88 9.46
N LEU A 87 13.13 2.68 10.26
CA LEU A 87 13.54 4.02 10.60
C LEU A 87 14.37 3.97 11.88
N LYS A 88 15.54 4.61 11.86
CA LYS A 88 16.41 4.70 13.03
C LYS A 88 15.64 5.44 14.15
N ASP A 89 15.70 4.90 15.37
CA ASP A 89 15.11 5.47 16.58
C ASP A 89 13.56 5.59 16.56
N GLU A 90 12.90 4.99 15.56
CA GLU A 90 11.45 5.00 15.39
C GLU A 90 10.92 3.56 15.34
N PRO A 91 10.43 3.00 16.47
CA PRO A 91 10.00 1.60 16.55
C PRO A 91 8.78 1.30 15.67
N GLU A 92 7.97 2.32 15.38
CA GLU A 92 6.75 2.24 14.57
C GLU A 92 6.60 3.48 13.70
N PHE A 93 6.17 3.30 12.45
CA PHE A 93 5.87 4.37 11.52
C PHE A 93 4.62 4.05 10.70
N ALA A 94 4.10 5.06 10.01
CA ALA A 94 2.94 4.93 9.16
C ALA A 94 3.31 5.08 7.68
N ILE A 95 2.78 4.20 6.86
CA ILE A 95 2.86 4.26 5.41
C ILE A 95 1.55 4.85 4.88
N ALA A 96 1.62 5.83 3.98
CA ALA A 96 0.44 6.39 3.35
C ALA A 96 -0.23 5.34 2.46
N GLY A 97 -1.54 5.20 2.59
CA GLY A 97 -2.32 4.21 1.85
C GLY A 97 -3.70 4.69 1.45
N LEU A 98 -4.36 3.84 0.67
CA LEU A 98 -5.80 3.93 0.42
C LEU A 98 -6.50 2.71 0.99
N TRP A 99 -7.74 2.88 1.39
CA TRP A 99 -8.62 1.80 1.80
C TRP A 99 -9.90 1.77 0.95
N ARG A 100 -10.59 0.63 0.95
CA ARG A 100 -11.97 0.53 0.49
C ARG A 100 -12.74 -0.52 1.28
N ASP A 101 -14.04 -0.34 1.34
CA ASP A 101 -15.01 -1.30 1.83
C ASP A 101 -15.53 -2.21 0.71
N TRP A 102 -16.13 -3.32 1.13
CA TRP A 102 -16.80 -4.30 0.29
C TRP A 102 -18.22 -4.57 0.79
N PRO A 103 -19.16 -4.99 -0.08
CA PRO A 103 -20.56 -5.22 0.30
C PRO A 103 -20.79 -6.21 1.45
N ASN A 104 -19.84 -7.11 1.71
CA ASN A 104 -19.89 -8.07 2.81
C ASN A 104 -19.25 -7.53 4.12
N GLY A 105 -18.98 -6.23 4.21
CA GLY A 105 -18.36 -5.59 5.38
C GLY A 105 -16.85 -5.74 5.48
N ALA A 106 -16.19 -6.43 4.55
CA ALA A 106 -14.73 -6.55 4.55
C ALA A 106 -14.06 -5.25 4.08
N PHE A 107 -12.81 -5.04 4.49
CA PHE A 107 -11.96 -3.95 4.00
C PHE A 107 -10.78 -4.48 3.20
N SER A 108 -10.27 -3.68 2.26
CA SER A 108 -8.95 -3.87 1.66
C SER A 108 -8.19 -2.56 1.63
N PHE A 109 -6.86 -2.66 1.55
CA PHE A 109 -5.98 -1.50 1.51
C PHE A 109 -4.80 -1.69 0.57
N THR A 110 -4.14 -0.59 0.22
CA THR A 110 -2.93 -0.54 -0.62
C THR A 110 -1.98 0.51 -0.05
N MET A 111 -0.69 0.40 -0.36
CA MET A 111 0.30 1.44 -0.03
C MET A 111 0.50 2.36 -1.23
N LEU A 112 0.66 3.65 -0.96
CA LEU A 112 1.11 4.61 -1.97
C LEU A 112 2.62 4.50 -2.12
N THR A 113 3.06 4.56 -3.37
CA THR A 113 4.48 4.55 -3.74
C THR A 113 4.82 5.74 -4.62
N ILE A 114 6.08 6.16 -4.57
CA ILE A 114 6.67 7.20 -5.42
C ILE A 114 7.91 6.66 -6.13
N ASN A 115 8.33 7.33 -7.21
CA ASN A 115 9.62 7.05 -7.84
C ASN A 115 10.76 7.27 -6.83
N SER A 116 11.77 6.39 -6.87
CA SER A 116 12.89 6.43 -5.96
C SER A 116 14.25 6.36 -6.65
N ASP A 117 14.34 6.62 -7.96
CA ASP A 117 15.60 6.54 -8.73
C ASP A 117 16.66 7.51 -8.17
N LYS A 118 16.22 8.68 -7.71
CA LYS A 118 17.07 9.74 -7.15
C LYS A 118 17.20 9.68 -5.62
N ARG A 119 16.77 8.59 -4.97
CA ARG A 119 16.82 8.44 -3.50
C ARG A 119 18.01 7.56 -3.10
N PRO A 120 19.02 8.08 -2.38
CA PRO A 120 20.31 7.38 -2.18
C PRO A 120 20.23 5.96 -1.58
N LEU A 121 19.28 5.73 -0.67
CA LEU A 121 19.06 4.39 -0.11
C LEU A 121 18.17 3.54 -1.01
N MET A 122 17.02 4.10 -1.40
CA MET A 122 15.96 3.32 -2.04
C MET A 122 16.25 2.96 -3.51
N ASN A 123 17.14 3.69 -4.20
CA ASN A 123 17.52 3.37 -5.57
C ASN A 123 18.36 2.08 -5.69
N ARG A 124 18.85 1.54 -4.56
CA ARG A 124 19.66 0.32 -4.49
C ARG A 124 18.84 -0.97 -4.54
N PHE A 125 17.51 -0.89 -4.37
CA PHE A 125 16.62 -2.05 -4.30
C PHE A 125 15.87 -2.29 -5.62
N HIS A 126 15.03 -3.31 -5.69
CA HIS A 126 14.36 -3.80 -6.92
C HIS A 126 15.31 -4.40 -7.94
N ALA A 127 14.76 -5.23 -8.84
CA ALA A 127 15.52 -5.85 -9.91
C ALA A 127 16.22 -4.80 -10.82
N PRO A 128 17.37 -5.13 -11.40
CA PRO A 128 18.00 -4.31 -12.44
C PRO A 128 17.05 -4.04 -13.61
N GLY A 129 17.14 -2.86 -14.22
CA GLY A 129 16.29 -2.46 -15.35
C GLY A 129 14.81 -2.21 -15.01
N LYS A 130 14.42 -2.30 -13.74
CA LYS A 130 13.10 -1.86 -13.26
C LYS A 130 13.19 -0.48 -12.64
N GLU A 131 12.17 0.33 -12.91
CA GLU A 131 11.95 1.60 -12.22
C GLU A 131 11.99 1.41 -10.71
N LYS A 132 12.75 2.25 -10.00
CA LYS A 132 12.87 2.15 -8.55
C LYS A 132 11.69 2.83 -7.88
N ARG A 133 11.07 2.14 -6.92
CA ARG A 133 9.91 2.63 -6.18
C ARG A 133 10.18 2.54 -4.69
N MET A 134 9.58 3.44 -3.93
CA MET A 134 9.53 3.35 -2.47
C MET A 134 8.13 3.66 -1.96
N ILE A 135 7.79 3.09 -0.81
CA ILE A 135 6.64 3.48 0.00
C ILE A 135 6.73 4.95 0.42
N VAL A 136 5.58 5.57 0.65
CA VAL A 136 5.50 6.93 1.23
C VAL A 136 5.33 6.82 2.74
N ILE A 137 6.38 7.17 3.49
CA ILE A 137 6.32 7.24 4.95
C ILE A 137 5.73 8.60 5.34
N VAL A 138 4.73 8.61 6.23
CA VAL A 138 4.11 9.82 6.75
C VAL A 138 4.90 10.28 7.98
N PRO A 139 5.42 11.54 8.01
CA PRO A 139 6.11 12.06 9.18
C PRO A 139 5.14 12.19 10.37
N ARG A 140 5.71 12.14 11.58
CA ARG A 140 4.97 12.39 12.83
C ARG A 140 4.71 13.87 13.03
#